data_AF-A0AAW8BAR3-F1
#
_entry.id   AF-A0AAW8BAR3-F1
#
_cell.length_a   1.000
_cell.length_b   1.000
_cell.length_c   1.000
_cell.angle_alpha   90.00
_cell.angle_beta   90.00
_cell.angle_gamma   90.00
#
_symmetry.space_group_name_H-M   'P 1'
#
loop_
_entity.id
_entity.type
_entity.pdbx_description
1 polymer ?
#
loop_
_entity_poly.entity_id
_entity_poly.type
_entity_poly.pdbx_seq_one_letter_code
_entity_poly.pdbx_strand_id
1 'polypeptide(L)'
;MSKLGNFVWGIADQLRGVYKPHQYGGVILPFTILRRLDCVLEPSREEVRALATKYTGGALDVQVKRKTGLGFYNTSAFDFTRLLEDPEGLRSNLMDYITGFSANIDVFERFKFENELATLDEKNRLYLVTSKFAEVDLHPDTVPNAEMGDLFEYLIYKFAEASNEEAGEHYTPRDAIRLMVDLLFAEDNKALLEPGTVRTIYDPCIMRNFNVSRDPRTHHRPARQEAAATCFSASGGWA
;
A
#
# COMPACT_ATOMS: atom_id res chain seq x y z
N MET A 1 7.61 -16.99 -6.79
CA MET A 1 6.80 -15.95 -7.44
C MET A 1 5.39 -16.04 -6.88
N SER A 2 4.85 -14.96 -6.31
CA SER A 2 3.48 -14.96 -5.79
C SER A 2 2.50 -15.01 -6.96
N LYS A 3 1.50 -15.91 -6.90
CA LYS A 3 0.45 -16.00 -7.93
C LYS A 3 -0.30 -14.67 -8.06
N LEU A 4 -0.47 -13.98 -6.93
CA LEU A 4 -1.11 -12.68 -6.81
C LEU A 4 -0.35 -11.57 -7.57
N GLY A 5 0.99 -11.54 -7.48
CA GLY A 5 1.81 -10.54 -8.17
C GLY A 5 1.67 -10.59 -9.69
N ASN A 6 1.66 -11.79 -10.25
CA ASN A 6 1.45 -11.98 -11.69
C ASN A 6 0.03 -11.58 -12.12
N PHE A 7 -0.98 -11.83 -11.29
CA PHE A 7 -2.35 -11.45 -11.58
C PHE A 7 -2.52 -9.93 -11.60
N VAL A 8 -2.04 -9.23 -10.56
CA VAL A 8 -2.12 -7.76 -10.49
C VAL A 8 -1.31 -7.10 -11.62
N TRP A 9 -0.15 -7.67 -11.98
CA TRP A 9 0.59 -7.24 -13.17
C TRP A 9 -0.20 -7.45 -14.46
N GLY A 10 -0.96 -8.54 -14.58
CA GLY A 10 -1.86 -8.78 -15.71
C GLY A 10 -2.98 -7.73 -15.85
N ILE A 11 -3.38 -7.08 -14.74
CA ILE A 11 -4.28 -5.90 -14.81
C ILE A 11 -3.54 -4.71 -15.41
N ALA A 12 -2.25 -4.53 -15.12
CA ALA A 12 -1.42 -3.48 -15.70
C ALA A 12 -1.28 -3.59 -17.22
N ASP A 13 -1.34 -4.81 -17.78
CA ASP A 13 -1.35 -4.99 -19.25
C ASP A 13 -2.55 -4.32 -19.93
N GLN A 14 -3.66 -4.08 -19.21
CA GLN A 14 -4.82 -3.32 -19.74
C GLN A 14 -4.50 -1.83 -19.96
N LEU A 15 -3.43 -1.33 -19.35
CA LEU A 15 -2.93 0.04 -19.50
C LEU A 15 -1.97 0.19 -20.69
N ARG A 16 -1.66 -0.92 -21.39
CA ARG A 16 -0.74 -0.90 -22.53
C ARG A 16 -1.26 -0.02 -23.66
N GLY A 17 -0.35 0.81 -24.20
CA GLY A 17 -0.63 1.78 -25.27
C GLY A 17 -1.17 3.12 -24.75
N VAL A 18 -1.86 3.13 -23.61
CA VAL A 18 -2.37 4.33 -22.93
C VAL A 18 -1.28 4.97 -22.08
N TYR A 19 -0.51 4.14 -21.39
CA TYR A 19 0.61 4.54 -20.54
C TYR A 19 1.92 3.84 -20.98
N LYS A 20 3.04 4.47 -20.66
CA LYS A 20 4.36 3.82 -20.76
C LYS A 20 4.57 2.90 -19.55
N PRO A 21 5.39 1.83 -19.66
CA PRO A 21 5.57 0.86 -18.57
C PRO A 21 5.99 1.46 -17.23
N HIS A 22 6.85 2.48 -17.22
CA HIS A 22 7.24 3.19 -16.00
C HIS A 22 6.09 3.97 -15.32
N GLN A 23 5.04 4.32 -16.07
CA GLN A 23 3.89 5.07 -15.55
C GLN A 23 2.83 4.16 -14.92
N TYR A 24 2.85 2.85 -15.21
CA TYR A 24 1.86 1.91 -14.69
C TYR A 24 1.83 1.90 -13.15
N GLY A 25 2.97 2.12 -12.49
CA GLY A 25 3.04 2.19 -11.03
C GLY A 25 2.18 3.30 -10.43
N GLY A 26 2.05 4.43 -11.13
CA GLY A 26 1.20 5.55 -10.68
C GLY A 26 -0.29 5.23 -10.65
N VAL A 27 -0.73 4.23 -11.41
CA VAL A 27 -2.13 3.80 -11.48
C VAL A 27 -2.36 2.55 -10.63
N ILE A 28 -1.52 1.52 -10.82
CA ILE A 28 -1.74 0.20 -10.23
C ILE A 28 -1.54 0.19 -8.72
N LEU A 29 -0.55 0.93 -8.19
CA LEU A 29 -0.32 1.01 -6.76
C LEU A 29 -1.49 1.64 -5.99
N PRO A 30 -1.99 2.85 -6.35
CA PRO A 30 -3.13 3.41 -5.65
C PRO A 30 -4.40 2.57 -5.81
N PHE A 31 -4.65 1.95 -6.97
CA PHE A 31 -5.79 1.02 -7.11
C PHE A 31 -5.68 -0.20 -6.18
N THR A 32 -4.47 -0.76 -6.05
CA THR A 32 -4.22 -1.90 -5.16
C THR A 32 -4.44 -1.52 -3.70
N ILE A 33 -3.99 -0.33 -3.29
CA ILE A 33 -4.22 0.22 -1.94
C ILE A 33 -5.71 0.47 -1.72
N LEU A 34 -6.38 1.12 -2.68
CA LEU A 34 -7.81 1.44 -2.63
C LEU A 34 -8.64 0.17 -2.45
N ARG A 35 -8.37 -0.88 -3.23
CA ARG A 35 -9.08 -2.15 -3.13
C ARG A 35 -8.86 -2.82 -1.77
N ARG A 36 -7.64 -2.79 -1.25
CA ARG A 36 -7.34 -3.34 0.08
C ARG A 36 -8.08 -2.61 1.19
N LEU A 37 -8.13 -1.28 1.13
CA LEU A 37 -8.87 -0.45 2.09
C LEU A 37 -10.37 -0.73 2.01
N ASP A 38 -10.91 -0.89 0.80
CA ASP A 38 -12.31 -1.24 0.59
C ASP A 38 -12.67 -2.58 1.23
N CYS A 39 -11.87 -3.64 0.99
CA CYS A 39 -12.07 -4.95 1.63
C CYS A 39 -12.06 -4.84 3.17
N VAL A 40 -11.10 -4.13 3.75
CA VAL A 40 -11.01 -3.97 5.21
C VAL A 40 -12.22 -3.22 5.79
N LEU A 41 -12.79 -2.28 5.03
CA LEU A 41 -13.95 -1.49 5.47
C LEU A 41 -15.27 -2.21 5.27
N GLU A 42 -15.36 -3.16 4.33
CA GLU A 42 -16.57 -3.91 3.97
C GLU A 42 -17.43 -4.36 5.19
N PRO A 43 -16.88 -5.02 6.23
CA PRO A 43 -17.68 -5.46 7.36
C PRO A 43 -18.17 -4.32 8.27
N SER A 44 -17.49 -3.18 8.27
CA SER A 44 -17.75 -2.05 9.19
C SER A 44 -18.44 -0.86 8.54
N ARG A 45 -18.67 -0.92 7.22
CA ARG A 45 -19.08 0.22 6.41
C ARG A 45 -20.44 0.78 6.78
N GLU A 46 -21.43 -0.08 7.01
CA GLU A 46 -22.78 0.36 7.41
C GLU A 46 -22.76 1.07 8.76
N GLU A 47 -21.95 0.59 9.70
CA GLU A 47 -21.78 1.21 11.01
C GLU A 47 -21.11 2.58 10.91
N VAL A 48 -20.04 2.67 10.10
CA VAL A 48 -19.33 3.94 9.85
C VAL A 48 -20.28 4.95 9.21
N ARG A 49 -21.11 4.54 8.23
CA ARG A 49 -22.10 5.41 7.57
C ARG A 49 -23.18 5.89 8.55
N ALA A 50 -23.63 5.03 9.46
CA ALA A 50 -24.57 5.38 10.52
C ALA A 50 -23.95 6.30 11.59
N LEU A 51 -22.64 6.23 11.80
CA LEU A 51 -21.91 7.16 12.68
C LEU A 51 -21.65 8.50 11.99
N ALA A 52 -21.35 8.51 10.70
CA ALA A 52 -21.09 9.71 9.91
C ALA A 52 -22.32 10.63 9.80
N THR A 53 -23.53 10.09 9.91
CA THR A 53 -24.77 10.88 10.00
C THR A 53 -24.98 11.54 11.37
N LYS A 54 -24.32 11.05 12.42
CA LYS A 54 -24.47 11.52 13.80
C LYS A 54 -23.31 12.39 14.29
N TYR A 55 -22.12 12.16 13.75
CA TYR A 55 -20.88 12.81 14.17
C TYR A 55 -20.09 13.25 12.95
N THR A 56 -19.47 14.44 13.04
CA THR A 56 -18.63 15.01 12.00
C THR A 56 -17.26 15.43 12.58
N GLY A 57 -16.24 15.46 11.74
CA GLY A 57 -14.87 15.83 12.13
C GLY A 57 -14.23 14.88 13.14
N GLY A 58 -13.36 15.39 14.01
CA GLY A 58 -12.59 14.56 14.95
C GLY A 58 -13.41 13.74 15.94
N ALA A 59 -14.70 14.06 16.15
CA ALA A 59 -15.60 13.22 16.93
C ALA A 59 -15.92 11.89 16.23
N LEU A 60 -15.98 11.89 14.90
CA LEU A 60 -16.18 10.68 14.09
C LEU A 60 -14.96 9.75 14.21
N ASP A 61 -13.74 10.31 14.14
CA ASP A 61 -12.49 9.56 14.25
C ASP A 61 -12.42 8.74 15.54
N VAL A 62 -12.79 9.36 16.67
CA VAL A 62 -12.77 8.71 17.99
C VAL A 62 -13.84 7.60 18.06
N GLN A 63 -15.03 7.85 17.52
CA GLN A 63 -16.13 6.90 17.59
C GLN A 63 -15.92 5.70 16.67
N VAL A 64 -15.37 5.92 15.47
CA VAL A 64 -15.00 4.81 14.58
C VAL A 64 -13.91 3.97 15.22
N LYS A 65 -12.82 4.57 15.71
CA LYS A 65 -11.74 3.84 16.36
C LYS A 65 -12.21 3.01 17.56
N ARG A 66 -13.20 3.51 18.32
CA ARG A 66 -13.80 2.76 19.44
C ARG A 66 -14.66 1.58 19.02
N LYS A 67 -15.39 1.71 17.90
CA LYS A 67 -16.32 0.68 17.44
C LYS A 67 -15.66 -0.36 16.54
N THR A 68 -14.90 0.07 15.55
CA THR A 68 -14.32 -0.80 14.52
C THR A 68 -12.89 -1.21 14.87
N GLY A 69 -12.23 -0.50 15.78
CA GLY A 69 -10.80 -0.67 16.06
C GLY A 69 -9.89 -0.14 14.96
N LEU A 70 -10.45 0.37 13.85
CA LEU A 70 -9.69 0.88 12.71
C LEU A 70 -9.31 2.35 12.90
N GLY A 71 -8.12 2.72 12.46
CA GLY A 71 -7.61 4.11 12.50
C GLY A 71 -8.07 4.98 11.33
N PHE A 72 -8.87 4.44 10.42
CA PHE A 72 -9.34 5.12 9.22
C PHE A 72 -10.77 4.69 8.89
N TYR A 73 -11.45 5.49 8.08
CA TYR A 73 -12.81 5.21 7.63
C TYR A 73 -13.12 5.90 6.31
N ASN A 74 -14.26 5.52 5.72
CA ASN A 74 -14.82 6.16 4.53
C ASN A 74 -16.29 6.52 4.79
N THR A 75 -16.68 7.76 4.51
CA THR A 75 -18.04 8.28 4.73
C THR A 75 -18.93 8.21 3.49
N SER A 76 -18.36 7.90 2.32
CA SER A 76 -19.07 7.89 1.05
C SER A 76 -20.16 6.81 0.98
N ALA A 77 -21.14 7.05 0.10
CA ALA A 77 -22.22 6.10 -0.15
C ALA A 77 -21.83 4.98 -1.13
N PHE A 78 -20.64 5.08 -1.70
CA PHE A 78 -20.15 4.23 -2.78
C PHE A 78 -19.27 3.11 -2.28
N ASP A 79 -19.29 2.02 -3.05
CA ASP A 79 -18.66 0.74 -2.79
C ASP A 79 -18.16 0.23 -4.15
N PHE A 80 -17.12 -0.61 -4.25
CA PHE A 80 -16.68 -1.10 -5.57
C PHE A 80 -17.80 -1.75 -6.39
N THR A 81 -18.72 -2.47 -5.76
CA THR A 81 -19.90 -3.03 -6.44
C THR A 81 -20.82 -1.93 -6.98
N ARG A 82 -21.13 -0.91 -6.17
CA ARG A 82 -22.00 0.21 -6.55
C ARG A 82 -21.36 1.11 -7.60
N LEU A 83 -20.04 1.27 -7.55
CA LEU A 83 -19.28 2.03 -8.54
C LEU A 83 -19.43 1.41 -9.93
N LEU A 84 -19.51 0.08 -10.03
CA LEU A 84 -19.66 -0.62 -11.31
C LEU A 84 -21.09 -0.62 -11.86
N GLU A 85 -22.10 -0.25 -11.06
CA GLU A 85 -23.50 -0.16 -11.50
C GLU A 85 -23.78 1.06 -12.39
N ASP A 86 -22.97 2.13 -12.26
CA ASP A 86 -23.06 3.34 -13.08
C ASP A 86 -21.74 3.60 -13.84
N PRO A 87 -21.60 3.01 -15.05
CA PRO A 87 -20.40 3.19 -15.87
C PRO A 87 -20.21 4.62 -16.41
N GLU A 88 -21.28 5.39 -16.61
CA GLU A 88 -21.21 6.74 -17.19
C GLU A 88 -20.74 7.77 -16.14
N GLY A 89 -21.15 7.61 -14.89
CA GLY A 89 -20.75 8.44 -13.75
C GLY A 89 -19.49 7.96 -13.01
N LEU A 90 -18.84 6.88 -13.47
CA LEU A 90 -17.82 6.15 -12.71
C LEU A 90 -16.68 7.06 -12.18
N ARG A 91 -16.18 8.00 -12.98
CA ARG A 91 -15.14 8.93 -12.56
C ARG A 91 -15.57 9.80 -11.38
N SER A 92 -16.78 10.36 -11.45
CA SER A 92 -17.32 11.20 -10.37
C SER A 92 -17.55 10.38 -9.11
N ASN A 93 -18.13 9.18 -9.25
CA ASN A 93 -18.43 8.32 -8.12
C ASN A 93 -17.13 7.82 -7.43
N LEU A 94 -16.09 7.51 -8.20
CA LEU A 94 -14.76 7.17 -7.66
C LEU A 94 -14.12 8.36 -6.95
N MET A 95 -14.26 9.56 -7.50
CA MET A 95 -13.74 10.78 -6.89
C MET A 95 -14.40 11.04 -5.53
N ASP A 96 -15.72 10.90 -5.46
CA ASP A 96 -16.48 11.01 -4.21
C ASP A 96 -16.07 9.91 -3.20
N TYR A 97 -15.77 8.71 -3.69
CA TYR A 97 -15.28 7.62 -2.85
C TYR A 97 -13.90 7.92 -2.26
N ILE A 98 -12.97 8.45 -3.06
CA ILE A 98 -11.60 8.78 -2.63
C ILE A 98 -11.59 9.96 -1.67
N THR A 99 -12.37 11.01 -1.94
CA THR A 99 -12.49 12.18 -1.07
C THR A 99 -13.24 11.88 0.23
N GLY A 100 -14.04 10.82 0.25
CA GLY A 100 -14.75 10.34 1.45
C GLY A 100 -13.87 9.66 2.49
N PHE A 101 -12.59 9.39 2.22
CA PHE A 101 -11.68 8.83 3.20
C PHE A 101 -11.29 9.82 4.30
N SER A 102 -11.03 9.30 5.50
CA SER A 102 -10.50 10.08 6.62
C SER A 102 -9.15 10.73 6.29
N ALA A 103 -8.86 11.90 6.87
CA ALA A 103 -7.64 12.67 6.65
C ALA A 103 -6.32 11.92 6.94
N ASN A 104 -6.38 10.76 7.61
CA ASN A 104 -5.23 9.90 7.84
C ASN A 104 -4.71 9.20 6.57
N ILE A 105 -5.47 9.20 5.48
CA ILE A 105 -5.09 8.58 4.21
C ILE A 105 -4.80 9.70 3.19
N ASP A 106 -3.57 10.21 3.21
CA ASP A 106 -3.06 11.22 2.24
C ASP A 106 -2.41 10.57 1.01
N VAL A 107 -2.41 9.24 0.94
CA VAL A 107 -1.66 8.46 -0.05
C VAL A 107 -2.12 8.77 -1.47
N PHE A 108 -3.43 8.94 -1.69
CA PHE A 108 -4.00 9.20 -3.02
C PHE A 108 -3.59 10.56 -3.59
N GLU A 109 -3.47 11.58 -2.73
CA GLU A 109 -2.98 12.91 -3.12
C GLU A 109 -1.51 12.84 -3.56
N ARG A 110 -0.68 12.09 -2.83
CA ARG A 110 0.74 11.89 -3.16
C ARG A 110 0.95 11.17 -4.48
N PHE A 111 0.01 10.29 -4.86
CA PHE A 111 0.01 9.63 -6.17
C PHE A 111 -0.63 10.49 -7.27
N LYS A 112 -1.19 11.66 -6.94
CA LYS A 112 -1.97 12.50 -7.87
C LYS A 112 -3.07 11.70 -8.58
N PHE A 113 -3.73 10.81 -7.83
CA PHE A 113 -4.59 9.78 -8.40
C PHE A 113 -5.79 10.35 -9.17
N GLU A 114 -6.25 11.55 -8.81
CA GLU A 114 -7.30 12.27 -9.54
C GLU A 114 -6.96 12.49 -11.03
N ASN A 115 -5.70 12.84 -11.33
CA ASN A 115 -5.24 13.06 -12.71
C ASN A 115 -5.17 11.74 -13.48
N GLU A 116 -4.80 10.66 -12.79
CA GLU A 116 -4.77 9.33 -13.38
C GLU A 116 -6.18 8.84 -13.71
N LEU A 117 -7.16 9.09 -12.84
CA LEU A 117 -8.56 8.77 -13.11
C LEU A 117 -9.11 9.54 -14.33
N ALA A 118 -8.80 10.83 -14.45
CA ALA A 118 -9.17 11.62 -15.63
C ALA A 118 -8.59 11.03 -16.92
N THR A 119 -7.31 10.68 -16.92
CA THR A 119 -6.62 10.10 -18.08
C THR A 119 -7.19 8.72 -18.46
N LEU A 120 -7.55 7.90 -17.47
CA LEU A 120 -8.18 6.60 -17.69
C LEU A 120 -9.60 6.69 -18.24
N ASP A 121 -10.36 7.69 -17.80
CA ASP A 121 -11.72 7.97 -18.25
C ASP A 121 -11.72 8.44 -19.70
N GLU A 122 -10.89 9.43 -20.05
CA GLU A 122 -10.71 9.92 -21.43
C GLU A 122 -10.36 8.79 -22.41
N LYS A 123 -9.58 7.80 -21.95
CA LYS A 123 -9.12 6.67 -22.75
C LYS A 123 -10.01 5.44 -22.64
N ASN A 124 -11.19 5.54 -22.00
CA ASN A 124 -12.16 4.46 -21.82
C ASN A 124 -11.56 3.17 -21.20
N ARG A 125 -10.60 3.33 -20.27
CA ARG A 125 -9.96 2.21 -19.54
C ARG A 125 -10.39 2.12 -18.09
N LEU A 126 -10.96 3.18 -17.54
CA LEU A 126 -11.31 3.27 -16.13
C LEU A 126 -12.21 2.11 -15.67
N TYR A 127 -13.32 1.86 -16.37
CA TYR A 127 -14.25 0.77 -16.05
C TYR A 127 -13.58 -0.61 -16.08
N LEU A 128 -12.74 -0.86 -17.10
CA LEU A 128 -12.06 -2.14 -17.26
C LEU A 128 -11.06 -2.42 -16.14
N VAL A 129 -10.32 -1.40 -15.72
CA VAL A 129 -9.35 -1.51 -14.62
C VAL A 129 -10.10 -1.70 -13.30
N THR A 130 -11.10 -0.87 -13.02
CA THR A 130 -11.88 -0.94 -11.77
C THR A 130 -12.62 -2.27 -11.62
N SER A 131 -13.22 -2.79 -12.70
CA SER A 131 -13.89 -4.10 -12.67
C SER A 131 -12.92 -5.24 -12.38
N LYS A 132 -11.72 -5.22 -12.97
CA LYS A 132 -10.68 -6.21 -12.67
C LYS A 132 -10.18 -6.16 -11.24
N PHE A 133 -10.06 -4.97 -10.65
CA PHE A 133 -9.70 -4.83 -9.23
C PHE A 133 -10.84 -5.25 -8.29
N ALA A 134 -12.10 -5.06 -8.69
CA ALA A 134 -13.25 -5.51 -7.91
C ALA A 134 -13.34 -7.05 -7.81
N GLU A 135 -12.88 -7.77 -8.83
CA GLU A 135 -12.80 -9.25 -8.84
C GLU A 135 -11.79 -9.80 -7.81
N VAL A 136 -10.83 -8.98 -7.36
CA VAL A 136 -9.78 -9.43 -6.42
C VAL A 136 -10.21 -9.21 -4.99
N ASP A 137 -10.08 -10.24 -4.17
CA ASP A 137 -10.18 -10.12 -2.72
C ASP A 137 -8.78 -9.91 -2.12
N LEU A 138 -8.56 -8.73 -1.54
CA LEU A 138 -7.34 -8.33 -0.84
C LEU A 138 -7.56 -8.19 0.67
N HIS A 139 -8.63 -8.80 1.20
CA HIS A 139 -8.90 -8.80 2.64
C HIS A 139 -7.74 -9.43 3.43
N PRO A 140 -7.37 -8.92 4.62
CA PRO A 140 -6.30 -9.49 5.46
C PRO A 140 -6.46 -10.98 5.79
N ASP A 141 -7.70 -11.49 5.77
CA ASP A 141 -8.00 -12.91 6.01
C ASP A 141 -7.65 -13.79 4.81
N THR A 142 -7.79 -13.25 3.59
CA THR A 142 -7.47 -13.96 2.33
C THR A 142 -6.01 -13.75 1.95
N VAL A 143 -5.51 -12.51 2.08
CA VAL A 143 -4.15 -12.11 1.77
C VAL A 143 -3.50 -11.54 3.05
N PRO A 144 -2.69 -12.32 3.76
CA PRO A 144 -2.00 -11.87 4.96
C PRO A 144 -1.11 -10.65 4.70
N ASN A 145 -0.85 -9.86 5.75
CA ASN A 145 0.00 -8.66 5.65
C ASN A 145 1.38 -8.93 5.02
N ALA A 146 1.99 -10.08 5.32
CA ALA A 146 3.27 -10.47 4.74
C ALA A 146 3.18 -10.67 3.22
N GLU A 147 2.15 -11.38 2.75
CA GLU A 147 1.94 -11.62 1.33
C GLU A 147 1.59 -10.33 0.58
N MET A 148 0.88 -9.40 1.23
CA MET A 148 0.66 -8.07 0.67
C MET A 148 1.96 -7.28 0.54
N GLY A 149 2.86 -7.37 1.52
CA GLY A 149 4.19 -6.77 1.44
C GLY A 149 4.99 -7.32 0.26
N ASP A 150 4.95 -8.65 0.08
CA ASP A 150 5.58 -9.32 -1.06
C ASP A 150 4.95 -8.90 -2.41
N LEU A 151 3.63 -8.68 -2.45
CA LEU A 151 2.95 -8.15 -3.63
C LEU A 151 3.43 -6.74 -3.97
N PHE A 152 3.44 -5.82 -3.00
CA PHE A 152 3.88 -4.45 -3.25
C PHE A 152 5.33 -4.40 -3.70
N GLU A 153 6.22 -5.17 -3.05
CA GLU A 153 7.62 -5.26 -3.44
C GLU A 153 7.77 -5.81 -4.86
N TYR A 154 7.04 -6.88 -5.21
CA TYR A 154 7.06 -7.42 -6.56
C TYR A 154 6.61 -6.40 -7.60
N LEU A 155 5.56 -5.64 -7.32
CA LEU A 155 5.07 -4.59 -8.21
C LEU A 155 6.09 -3.47 -8.39
N ILE A 156 6.68 -2.98 -7.28
CA ILE A 156 7.72 -1.94 -7.33
C ILE A 156 8.93 -2.43 -8.12
N TYR A 157 9.38 -3.67 -7.88
CA TYR A 157 10.46 -4.29 -8.63
C TYR A 157 10.16 -4.35 -10.12
N LYS A 158 8.95 -4.79 -10.49
CA LYS A 158 8.53 -4.85 -11.89
C LYS A 158 8.43 -3.49 -12.56
N PHE A 159 7.98 -2.47 -11.84
CA PHE A 159 7.97 -1.10 -12.37
C PHE A 159 9.38 -0.53 -12.51
N ALA A 160 10.29 -0.82 -11.57
CA ALA A 160 11.69 -0.45 -11.68
C ALA A 160 12.38 -1.17 -12.85
N GLU A 161 12.12 -2.46 -13.06
CA GLU A 161 12.63 -3.22 -14.22
C GLU A 161 12.10 -2.66 -15.55
N ALA A 162 10.84 -2.22 -15.57
CA ALA A 162 10.20 -1.67 -16.75
C ALA A 162 10.56 -0.20 -17.02
N SER A 163 11.03 0.53 -16.01
CA SER A 163 11.61 1.85 -16.14
C SER A 163 13.09 1.71 -16.45
N ASN A 164 13.47 1.91 -17.71
CA ASN A 164 14.88 1.85 -18.13
C ASN A 164 15.71 3.08 -17.64
N GLU A 165 15.27 3.72 -16.55
CA GLU A 165 15.98 4.77 -15.81
C GLU A 165 16.82 4.11 -14.71
N GLU A 166 18.08 4.53 -14.61
CA GLU A 166 19.19 3.95 -13.83
C GLU A 166 18.79 2.99 -12.68
N ALA A 167 18.95 1.69 -12.95
CA ALA A 167 18.59 0.56 -12.07
C ALA A 167 19.27 0.55 -10.68
N GLY A 168 20.14 1.52 -10.38
CA GLY A 168 20.85 1.65 -9.11
C GLY A 168 20.21 2.60 -8.10
N GLU A 169 19.41 3.59 -8.53
CA GLU A 169 18.89 4.63 -7.63
C GLU A 169 17.52 4.31 -7.02
N HIS A 170 16.79 3.32 -7.57
CA HIS A 170 15.35 3.16 -7.32
C HIS A 170 14.87 1.75 -6.94
N TYR A 171 15.76 0.77 -6.78
CA TYR A 171 15.42 -0.47 -6.09
C TYR A 171 16.64 -1.21 -5.53
N THR A 172 16.55 -1.76 -4.32
CA THR A 172 17.55 -2.68 -3.77
C THR A 172 16.93 -4.08 -3.59
N PRO A 173 17.47 -5.13 -4.24
CA PRO A 173 16.92 -6.48 -4.11
C PRO A 173 16.92 -6.99 -2.66
N ARG A 174 15.87 -7.72 -2.28
CA ARG A 174 15.72 -8.27 -0.92
C ARG A 174 16.85 -9.20 -0.52
N ASP A 175 17.43 -9.96 -1.45
CA ASP A 175 18.59 -10.81 -1.16
C ASP A 175 19.83 -9.98 -0.80
N ALA A 176 20.02 -8.83 -1.45
CA ALA A 176 21.07 -7.89 -1.09
C ALA A 176 20.79 -7.23 0.26
N ILE A 177 19.54 -6.83 0.54
CA ILE A 177 19.13 -6.29 1.85
C ILE A 177 19.39 -7.33 2.95
N ARG A 178 18.96 -8.57 2.74
CA ARG A 178 19.14 -9.66 3.70
C ARG A 178 20.62 -9.90 3.95
N LEU A 179 21.44 -9.94 2.90
CA LEU A 179 22.88 -10.08 3.04
C LEU A 179 23.50 -8.90 3.82
N MET A 180 23.09 -7.66 3.52
CA MET A 180 23.58 -6.47 4.25
C MET A 180 23.22 -6.53 5.73
N VAL A 181 21.98 -6.93 6.06
CA VAL A 181 21.51 -7.10 7.44
C VAL A 181 22.26 -8.24 8.14
N ASP A 182 22.42 -9.39 7.46
CA ASP A 182 23.13 -10.55 8.00
C ASP A 182 24.61 -10.23 8.24
N LEU A 183 25.26 -9.44 7.37
CA LEU A 183 26.63 -8.95 7.56
C LEU A 183 26.72 -7.91 8.68
N LEU A 184 25.80 -6.96 8.75
CA LEU A 184 25.77 -5.91 9.79
C LEU A 184 25.65 -6.51 11.19
N PHE A 185 24.92 -7.62 11.33
CA PHE A 185 24.70 -8.31 12.61
C PHE A 185 25.53 -9.58 12.77
N ALA A 186 26.49 -9.87 11.88
CA ALA A 186 27.30 -11.07 11.93
C ALA A 186 28.17 -11.14 13.20
N GLU A 187 28.70 -9.99 13.64
CA GLU A 187 29.65 -9.92 14.76
C GLU A 187 28.97 -9.63 16.11
N ASP A 188 27.78 -9.02 16.13
CA ASP A 188 27.21 -8.39 17.32
C ASP A 188 26.12 -9.24 18.03
N ASN A 189 26.46 -10.49 18.34
CA ASN A 189 25.48 -11.47 18.82
C ASN A 189 25.12 -11.37 20.31
N LYS A 190 25.89 -10.68 21.17
CA LYS A 190 25.60 -10.64 22.62
C LYS A 190 24.81 -9.40 23.05
N ALA A 191 25.16 -8.23 22.52
CA ALA A 191 24.53 -6.96 22.89
C ALA A 191 23.11 -6.78 22.31
N LEU A 192 22.75 -7.55 21.26
CA LEU A 192 21.45 -7.51 20.59
C LEU A 192 20.43 -8.52 21.15
N LEU A 193 20.87 -9.45 22.00
CA LEU A 193 20.02 -10.47 22.62
C LEU A 193 19.48 -10.05 24.00
N GLU A 194 19.90 -8.88 24.50
CA GLU A 194 19.43 -8.35 25.78
C GLU A 194 18.01 -7.75 25.64
N PRO A 195 17.04 -8.21 26.46
CA PRO A 195 15.69 -7.66 26.44
C PRO A 195 15.70 -6.16 26.81
N GLY A 196 15.07 -5.32 25.98
CA GLY A 196 14.96 -3.87 26.22
C GLY A 196 16.04 -3.02 25.55
N THR A 197 16.97 -3.60 24.79
CA THR A 197 17.99 -2.84 24.05
C THR A 197 17.36 -2.15 22.83
N VAL A 198 17.32 -0.82 22.85
CA VAL A 198 16.90 0.02 21.72
C VAL A 198 18.14 0.43 20.93
N ARG A 199 18.12 0.26 19.60
CA ARG A 199 19.20 0.69 18.70
C ARG A 199 18.65 1.49 17.53
N THR A 200 19.45 2.45 17.07
CA THR A 200 19.13 3.29 15.92
C THR A 200 19.84 2.75 14.69
N ILE A 201 19.09 2.45 13.64
CA ILE A 201 19.64 2.08 12.32
C ILE A 201 19.58 3.34 11.46
N TYR A 202 20.68 3.67 10.80
CA TYR A 202 20.77 4.81 9.90
C TYR A 202 21.05 4.32 8.48
N ASP A 203 20.15 4.66 7.56
CA ASP A 203 20.33 4.49 6.12
C ASP A 203 20.26 5.88 5.47
N PRO A 204 21.39 6.43 4.97
CA PRO A 204 21.43 7.77 4.37
C PRO A 204 20.67 7.87 3.04
N CYS A 205 20.38 6.75 2.38
CA CYS A 205 19.71 6.69 1.08
C CYS A 205 18.47 5.80 1.13
N ILE A 206 17.74 5.82 2.25
CA ILE A 206 16.55 4.99 2.41
C ILE A 206 15.53 5.33 1.32
N MET A 207 15.20 4.34 0.52
CA MET A 207 14.17 4.48 -0.51
C MET A 207 12.79 4.26 0.10
N ARG A 208 11.76 4.85 -0.52
CA ARG A 208 10.36 4.97 -0.05
C ARG A 208 9.66 3.69 0.45
N ASN A 209 10.28 2.50 0.39
CA ASN A 209 9.70 1.21 0.79
C ASN A 209 10.64 0.28 1.61
N PHE A 210 11.69 0.79 2.26
CA PHE A 210 12.53 -0.03 3.13
C PHE A 210 11.83 -0.31 4.48
N ASN A 211 11.46 -1.57 4.73
CA ASN A 211 10.95 -2.02 6.02
C ASN A 211 11.89 -3.08 6.62
N VAL A 212 12.67 -2.72 7.64
CA VAL A 212 13.50 -3.67 8.39
C VAL A 212 12.60 -4.41 9.37
N SER A 213 11.92 -5.45 8.90
CA SER A 213 11.26 -6.41 9.78
C SER A 213 11.94 -7.77 9.61
N ARG A 214 12.48 -8.30 10.70
CA ARG A 214 13.11 -9.62 10.71
C ARG A 214 11.99 -10.67 10.66
N ASP A 215 11.81 -11.38 9.55
CA ASP A 215 10.85 -12.49 9.47
C ASP A 215 11.33 -13.64 10.38
N PRO A 216 10.58 -14.03 11.43
CA PRO A 216 10.98 -15.10 12.33
C PRO A 216 10.95 -16.51 11.70
N ARG A 217 10.43 -16.68 10.48
CA ARG A 217 10.13 -18.00 9.91
C ARG A 217 11.31 -18.80 9.35
N THR A 218 12.52 -18.25 9.24
CA THR A 218 13.63 -18.96 8.56
C THR A 218 14.71 -19.55 9.44
N HIS A 219 14.62 -19.48 10.78
CA HIS A 219 15.62 -20.11 11.65
C HIS A 219 14.94 -20.87 12.81
N HIS A 220 15.35 -22.12 13.03
CA HIS A 220 14.92 -23.03 14.12
C HIS A 220 15.33 -22.54 15.53
N ARG A 221 14.93 -21.33 15.93
CA ARG A 221 15.06 -20.84 17.32
C ARG A 221 13.78 -20.12 17.76
N PRO A 222 13.34 -20.33 19.02
CA PRO A 222 12.02 -19.90 19.47
C PRO A 222 11.90 -18.38 19.43
N ALA A 223 10.78 -17.91 18.88
CA ALA A 223 10.41 -16.50 18.80
C ALA A 223 10.37 -15.84 20.18
N ARG A 224 11.14 -14.76 20.38
CA ARG A 224 10.91 -13.82 21.49
C ARG A 224 11.25 -12.38 21.09
N GLN A 225 10.20 -11.55 21.23
CA GLN A 225 10.10 -10.09 21.33
C GLN A 225 10.59 -9.19 20.18
N GLU A 226 9.67 -8.30 19.80
CA GLU A 226 9.81 -7.24 18.81
C GLU A 226 10.91 -6.25 19.21
N ALA A 227 11.94 -6.12 18.37
CA ALA A 227 12.85 -4.98 18.42
C ALA A 227 12.17 -3.82 17.68
N ALA A 228 11.86 -2.74 18.39
CA ALA A 228 11.37 -1.51 17.78
C ALA A 228 12.54 -0.78 17.12
N ALA A 229 12.56 -0.70 15.79
CA ALA A 229 13.50 0.10 15.02
C ALA A 229 12.80 1.39 14.57
N THR A 230 13.30 2.54 14.99
CA THR A 230 12.85 3.84 14.50
C THR A 230 13.74 4.25 13.32
N CYS A 231 13.19 4.24 12.10
CA CYS A 231 13.87 4.74 10.90
C CYS A 231 13.74 6.27 10.80
N PHE A 232 14.85 6.96 10.53
CA PHE A 232 14.86 8.39 10.19
C PHE A 232 15.34 8.56 8.75
N SER A 233 14.62 9.36 7.94
CA SER A 233 15.06 9.82 6.62
C SER A 233 15.70 11.20 6.73
N ALA A 234 16.91 11.39 6.23
CA ALA A 234 17.53 12.70 6.09
C ALA A 234 17.03 13.41 4.82
N SER A 235 15.87 14.05 4.87
CA SER A 235 15.52 15.07 3.88
C SER A 235 16.07 16.41 4.36
N GLY A 236 17.30 16.74 3.98
CA GLY A 236 17.92 18.02 4.39
C GLY A 236 19.25 18.30 3.71
N GLY A 237 19.18 19.04 2.60
CA GLY A 237 20.18 20.02 2.16
C GLY A 237 21.59 19.54 1.87
N TRP A 238 21.89 19.32 0.59
CA TRP A 238 23.24 19.49 0.05
C TRP A 238 23.24 20.78 -0.78
N ALA A 239 24.19 21.65 -0.45
CA ALA A 239 24.46 22.92 -1.12
C ALA A 239 24.92 22.75 -2.57
#